data_AF-A0A4R1NL09-F1
#
_entry.id   AF-A0A4R1NL09-F1
#
_cell.length_a   1.000
_cell.length_b   1.000
_cell.length_c   1.000
_cell.angle_alpha   90.00
_cell.angle_beta   90.00
_cell.angle_gamma   90.00
#
_symmetry.space_group_name_H-M   'P 1'
#
loop_
_entity.id
_entity.type
_entity.pdbx_description
1 polymer ?
#
loop_
_entity_poly.entity_id
_entity_poly.type
_entity_poly.pdbx_seq_one_letter_code
_entity_poly.pdbx_strand_id
1 'polypeptide(L)'
;MGFFDLLVRHLFHHFLKGNGRIRIASDRGKRVPHVGTYEIGCGHATADFIVPPDAALSAGMAFERGSQVPLKSADVVAFNAQPEGVHHANQFFGLCVATICGRKELGHRFFKTLGIHQITSGFDLCKNRTGRRQKCNKNKAFHISSLVVVLSALAWAPAYGNPLPKPLQEADFPAVDPAKAKLGQLLFFDPILSGNQNIACATCHHPQLGSGDGLSLGIGEGGEGLGKERTPGEGDSKIAKRIPRNAPALWNLGAKEINILFHDGRLSLSDIYENGFDSPAQEWLPEGLDSILAAQALFPMTAEFEMAGNPKENQIAGAVYDRIDNVWPIVAKRVRVIPEYSEMFIAAFDDVDQALDINITHVVNAIAAFETHEFTSFDSPYDAFLNGDSAALDADQQAGLDLFFGKAKCGSCHSGKLLSDQKFHALMLPHFGPGKTRQWDPVVRDVGRMGASDRLEDAYRFRTPMLRNVAMTAPYGHNGAYADLESMVRHHLNPREAFEAWETSNAVLPAVPWLAKADFLAFQDSRERSRLASRADIDPVELSDAEVAQLIAFLNALTGTESIKGRLGIPDRVPSGLEVPK
;
A
#
# COMPACT_ATOMS: atom_id res chain seq x y z
N MET A 1 11.43 -40.41 -45.80
CA MET A 1 11.44 -38.93 -45.87
C MET A 1 11.72 -38.41 -44.48
N GLY A 2 12.80 -37.70 -44.16
CA GLY A 2 13.97 -37.25 -44.92
C GLY A 2 14.81 -36.48 -43.90
N PHE A 3 16.01 -36.95 -43.57
CA PHE A 3 17.31 -36.41 -44.03
C PHE A 3 17.57 -34.89 -43.86
N PHE A 4 16.70 -34.14 -43.18
CA PHE A 4 16.91 -32.70 -42.95
C PHE A 4 17.13 -32.30 -41.48
N ASP A 5 17.02 -33.23 -40.53
CA ASP A 5 17.17 -32.91 -39.10
C ASP A 5 18.57 -33.22 -38.52
N LEU A 6 19.49 -33.71 -39.38
CA LEU A 6 20.87 -34.04 -38.96
C LEU A 6 21.92 -32.96 -39.31
N LEU A 7 21.55 -31.89 -40.02
CA LEU A 7 22.51 -30.84 -40.43
C LEU A 7 22.53 -29.61 -39.50
N VAL A 8 21.53 -29.44 -38.62
CA VAL A 8 21.46 -28.25 -37.74
C VAL A 8 22.18 -28.47 -36.40
N ARG A 9 22.52 -29.71 -36.05
CA ARG A 9 23.24 -30.04 -34.80
C ARG A 9 24.78 -30.02 -34.90
N HIS A 10 25.36 -29.66 -36.05
CA HIS A 10 26.82 -29.66 -36.22
C HIS A 10 27.47 -28.28 -36.43
N LEU A 11 26.72 -27.17 -36.32
CA LEU A 11 27.24 -25.83 -36.59
C LEU A 11 27.23 -24.85 -35.40
N PHE A 12 26.74 -25.26 -34.22
CA PHE A 12 26.70 -24.39 -33.03
C PHE A 12 27.78 -24.68 -31.98
N HIS A 13 28.70 -25.61 -32.24
CA HIS A 13 29.72 -26.01 -31.26
C HIS A 13 31.12 -25.39 -31.49
N HIS A 14 31.26 -24.43 -32.41
CA HIS A 14 32.58 -23.88 -32.80
C HIS A 14 32.76 -22.35 -32.61
N PHE A 15 31.87 -21.64 -31.92
CA PHE A 15 32.01 -20.16 -31.85
C PHE A 15 32.33 -19.52 -30.49
N LEU A 16 32.47 -20.29 -29.39
CA LEU A 16 32.75 -19.66 -28.07
C LEU A 16 33.82 -20.39 -27.25
N LYS A 17 35.02 -20.54 -27.83
CA LYS A 17 36.27 -20.64 -27.05
C LYS A 17 37.35 -19.79 -27.71
N GLY A 18 37.73 -18.70 -27.06
CA GLY A 18 38.84 -17.85 -27.51
C GLY A 18 39.12 -16.71 -26.52
N ASN A 19 40.10 -16.94 -25.65
CA ASN A 19 40.70 -15.94 -24.77
C ASN A 19 41.12 -14.67 -25.53
N GLY A 20 40.84 -13.49 -24.98
CA GLY A 20 41.35 -12.23 -25.53
C GLY A 20 41.20 -11.07 -24.56
N ARG A 21 42.23 -10.86 -23.71
CA ARG A 21 42.41 -9.62 -22.94
C ARG A 21 42.53 -8.43 -23.90
N ILE A 22 41.66 -7.42 -23.79
CA ILE A 22 41.82 -6.15 -24.49
C ILE A 22 42.33 -5.11 -23.48
N ARG A 23 43.60 -4.70 -23.68
CA ARG A 23 44.20 -3.49 -23.11
C ARG A 23 43.76 -2.30 -23.96
N ILE A 24 43.29 -1.23 -23.35
CA ILE A 24 43.09 0.06 -24.03
C ILE A 24 44.31 0.93 -23.75
N ALA A 25 45.00 1.31 -24.82
CA ALA A 25 46.10 2.26 -24.82
C ALA A 25 45.56 3.69 -24.93
N SER A 26 46.20 4.63 -24.24
CA SER A 26 45.95 6.07 -24.36
C SER A 26 46.57 6.63 -25.64
N ASP A 27 45.80 7.34 -26.45
CA ASP A 27 46.36 8.35 -27.35
C ASP A 27 45.65 9.70 -27.17
N ARG A 28 46.42 10.76 -27.40
CA ARG A 28 46.05 12.15 -27.22
C ARG A 28 45.63 12.73 -28.55
N GLY A 29 44.57 13.53 -28.52
CA GLY A 29 44.54 14.79 -29.26
C GLY A 29 43.45 14.89 -30.32
N LYS A 30 42.36 15.57 -29.97
CA LYS A 30 41.61 16.48 -30.85
C LYS A 30 40.96 17.57 -29.99
N ARG A 31 41.27 18.83 -30.30
CA ARG A 31 40.78 20.04 -29.63
C ARG A 31 39.34 20.33 -30.08
N VAL A 32 38.45 20.62 -29.13
CA VAL A 32 37.10 21.19 -29.35
C VAL A 32 37.23 22.72 -29.27
N PRO A 33 36.49 23.52 -30.07
CA PRO A 33 36.67 24.98 -30.07
C PRO A 33 36.12 25.61 -28.79
N HIS A 34 36.89 26.55 -28.21
CA HIS A 34 36.46 27.43 -27.13
C HIS A 34 35.59 28.56 -27.71
N VAL A 35 34.40 28.77 -27.16
CA VAL A 35 33.61 29.99 -27.34
C VAL A 35 33.87 30.90 -26.14
N GLY A 36 34.30 32.14 -26.40
CA GLY A 36 34.60 33.13 -25.37
C GLY A 36 33.33 33.78 -24.81
N THR A 37 33.38 34.23 -23.56
CA THR A 37 32.27 34.80 -22.78
C THR A 37 31.69 36.12 -23.33
N TYR A 38 32.16 36.61 -24.48
CA TYR A 38 31.70 37.84 -25.14
C TYR A 38 30.72 37.59 -26.30
N GLU A 39 30.29 36.35 -26.54
CA GLU A 39 29.36 36.00 -27.64
C GLU A 39 27.89 35.76 -27.18
N ILE A 40 27.54 36.12 -25.94
CA ILE A 40 26.17 35.96 -25.42
C ILE A 40 25.35 37.23 -25.74
N GLY A 41 24.59 37.19 -26.84
CA GLY A 41 23.59 38.21 -27.18
C GLY A 41 22.29 38.06 -26.39
N CYS A 42 21.64 39.18 -26.09
CA CYS A 42 20.42 39.31 -25.28
C CYS A 42 19.27 38.42 -25.76
N GLY A 43 18.93 37.38 -24.99
CA GLY A 43 17.78 36.52 -25.30
C GLY A 43 17.57 35.28 -24.45
N HIS A 44 18.28 35.09 -23.33
CA HIS A 44 18.10 33.92 -22.46
C HIS A 44 17.76 34.36 -21.03
N ALA A 45 16.62 33.86 -20.54
CA ALA A 45 16.11 34.07 -19.19
C ALA A 45 17.00 33.37 -18.16
N THR A 46 17.41 34.12 -17.15
CA THR A 46 18.36 33.73 -16.10
C THR A 46 17.64 33.05 -14.94
N ALA A 47 18.18 31.91 -14.50
CA ALA A 47 18.01 31.40 -13.14
C ALA A 47 19.26 30.59 -12.77
N ASP A 48 20.36 31.29 -12.48
CA ASP A 48 21.59 30.67 -11.98
C ASP A 48 21.70 30.86 -10.45
N PHE A 49 21.84 29.76 -9.73
CA PHE A 49 22.20 29.73 -8.31
C PHE A 49 23.73 29.80 -8.18
N ILE A 50 24.25 30.83 -7.51
CA ILE A 50 25.69 31.07 -7.30
C ILE A 50 26.03 30.69 -5.86
N VAL A 51 26.97 29.76 -5.66
CA VAL A 51 27.57 29.47 -4.34
C VAL A 51 28.87 30.28 -4.19
N PRO A 52 29.01 31.14 -3.15
CA PRO A 52 30.23 31.93 -2.95
C PRO A 52 31.40 31.09 -2.39
N PRO A 53 32.67 31.46 -2.65
CA PRO A 53 33.83 30.58 -2.40
C PRO A 53 34.39 30.61 -0.96
N ASP A 54 33.73 31.23 0.02
CA ASP A 54 34.30 31.42 1.37
C ASP A 54 33.43 30.85 2.51
N ALA A 55 32.82 29.69 2.31
CA ALA A 55 32.32 28.89 3.44
C ALA A 55 33.44 27.93 3.90
N ALA A 56 34.13 28.31 4.97
CA ALA A 56 35.14 27.50 5.64
C ALA A 56 34.57 26.14 6.10
N LEU A 57 34.71 25.12 5.26
CA LEU A 57 34.57 23.71 5.63
C LEU A 57 35.99 23.16 5.80
N SER A 58 36.40 23.00 7.05
CA SER A 58 37.64 22.33 7.41
C SER A 58 37.62 20.86 6.99
N ALA A 59 38.73 20.43 6.41
CA ALA A 59 38.94 19.09 5.89
C ALA A 59 39.07 18.03 6.99
N GLY A 60 38.47 16.86 6.79
CA GLY A 60 38.88 15.63 7.46
C GLY A 60 37.79 14.59 7.71
N MET A 61 37.41 13.82 6.68
CA MET A 61 36.92 12.45 6.88
C MET A 61 37.57 11.54 5.83
N ALA A 62 38.24 10.50 6.32
CA ALA A 62 38.91 9.50 5.50
C ALA A 62 37.89 8.52 4.93
N PHE A 63 37.82 8.42 3.61
CA PHE A 63 37.26 7.25 2.93
C PHE A 63 38.42 6.34 2.54
N GLU A 64 38.50 5.17 3.15
CA GLU A 64 39.42 4.13 2.70
C GLU A 64 39.00 3.58 1.34
N ARG A 65 39.96 3.62 0.40
CA ARG A 65 40.10 2.90 -0.89
C ARG A 65 39.31 3.42 -2.11
N GLY A 66 39.99 4.24 -2.93
CA GLY A 66 39.80 4.25 -4.39
C GLY A 66 39.98 5.60 -5.11
N SER A 67 41.23 5.96 -5.44
CA SER A 67 41.71 6.99 -6.43
C SER A 67 40.97 8.34 -6.56
N GLN A 68 41.64 9.40 -6.10
CA GLN A 68 41.28 10.81 -6.36
C GLN A 68 41.53 11.20 -7.82
N VAL A 69 40.52 11.77 -8.49
CA VAL A 69 40.69 12.61 -9.68
C VAL A 69 40.47 14.07 -9.26
N PRO A 70 41.45 14.98 -9.43
CA PRO A 70 41.25 16.38 -9.07
C PRO A 70 40.39 17.07 -10.15
N LEU A 71 39.16 17.43 -9.82
CA LEU A 71 38.33 18.31 -10.64
C LEU A 71 38.92 19.73 -10.57
N LYS A 72 39.62 20.15 -11.62
CA LYS A 72 39.95 21.57 -11.85
C LYS A 72 38.85 22.17 -12.72
N SER A 73 38.14 23.16 -12.18
CA SER A 73 37.07 23.98 -12.77
C SER A 73 35.67 23.36 -12.85
N ALA A 74 34.67 24.23 -12.65
CA ALA A 74 33.26 23.89 -12.54
C ALA A 74 32.66 23.53 -13.91
N ASP A 75 32.29 22.27 -14.08
CA ASP A 75 31.51 21.82 -15.22
C ASP A 75 30.01 22.01 -14.94
N VAL A 76 29.32 22.75 -15.82
CA VAL A 76 27.87 22.93 -15.79
C VAL A 76 27.22 21.73 -16.49
N VAL A 77 26.48 20.91 -15.74
CA VAL A 77 25.65 19.84 -16.32
C VAL A 77 24.22 20.36 -16.47
N ALA A 78 23.78 20.53 -17.73
CA ALA A 78 22.39 20.84 -18.03
C ALA A 78 21.52 19.59 -17.88
N PHE A 79 20.59 19.59 -16.91
CA PHE A 79 19.55 18.57 -16.79
C PHE A 79 18.40 18.90 -17.75
N ASN A 80 18.17 18.07 -18.75
CA ASN A 80 16.95 18.08 -19.55
C ASN A 80 16.05 16.93 -19.07
N ALA A 81 14.97 17.25 -18.35
CA ALA A 81 14.03 16.26 -17.84
C ALA A 81 12.96 15.96 -18.90
N GLN A 82 13.17 14.88 -19.66
CA GLN A 82 12.10 14.16 -20.37
C GLN A 82 12.17 12.71 -19.87
N PRO A 83 11.13 12.18 -19.21
CA PRO A 83 11.15 10.81 -18.69
C PRO A 83 10.80 9.84 -19.83
N GLU A 84 11.81 9.28 -20.48
CA GLU A 84 11.66 8.01 -21.18
C GLU A 84 12.17 6.89 -20.26
N GLY A 85 11.25 6.00 -19.85
CA GLY A 85 11.57 4.87 -18.97
C GLY A 85 12.37 3.81 -19.72
N VAL A 86 13.38 3.24 -19.06
CA VAL A 86 14.03 2.00 -19.51
C VAL A 86 14.51 1.20 -18.29
N HIS A 87 14.02 -0.04 -18.18
CA HIS A 87 14.75 -1.13 -17.54
C HIS A 87 15.72 -1.74 -18.56
N HIS A 88 16.97 -1.90 -18.12
CA HIS A 88 18.08 -2.66 -18.70
C HIS A 88 18.92 -2.10 -19.86
N ALA A 89 20.22 -2.42 -19.76
CA ALA A 89 21.35 -1.93 -20.51
C ALA A 89 21.55 -2.66 -21.85
N ASN A 90 22.15 -1.92 -22.79
CA ASN A 90 22.61 -2.26 -24.15
C ASN A 90 21.54 -2.28 -25.26
N GLN A 91 21.41 -1.17 -26.01
CA GLN A 91 21.73 -1.15 -27.46
C GLN A 91 21.73 0.26 -28.07
N PHE A 92 22.53 0.38 -29.13
CA PHE A 92 23.01 1.55 -29.85
C PHE A 92 21.97 2.21 -30.80
N PHE A 93 22.11 3.53 -30.97
CA PHE A 93 21.74 4.40 -32.10
C PHE A 93 20.63 3.96 -33.09
N GLY A 94 19.51 4.70 -33.05
CA GLY A 94 18.58 4.85 -34.17
C GLY A 94 18.33 6.34 -34.48
N LEU A 95 18.93 6.85 -35.56
CA LEU A 95 18.63 8.16 -36.14
C LEU A 95 17.26 8.12 -36.82
N CYS A 96 16.36 9.06 -36.49
CA CYS A 96 15.27 9.45 -37.38
C CYS A 96 15.14 10.97 -37.44
N VAL A 97 15.22 11.47 -38.67
CA VAL A 97 15.22 12.87 -39.08
C VAL A 97 13.78 13.38 -39.08
N ALA A 98 13.50 14.44 -38.31
CA ALA A 98 12.23 15.16 -38.38
C ALA A 98 12.17 16.04 -39.63
N THR A 99 11.02 16.06 -40.32
CA THR A 99 10.69 17.06 -41.34
C THR A 99 9.44 17.83 -40.93
N ILE A 100 9.53 19.16 -41.03
CA ILE A 100 8.48 20.13 -40.70
C ILE A 100 7.61 20.39 -41.93
N CYS A 101 6.28 20.28 -41.76
CA CYS A 101 5.24 21.02 -42.50
C CYS A 101 3.92 20.75 -41.76
N GLY A 102 3.15 21.71 -41.22
CA GLY A 102 2.51 22.84 -41.87
C GLY A 102 1.02 22.81 -41.48
N ARG A 103 0.52 23.90 -40.87
CA ARG A 103 -0.86 24.11 -40.36
C ARG A 103 -1.99 23.73 -41.36
N LYS A 104 -3.04 23.04 -40.89
CA LYS A 104 -4.46 23.49 -40.85
C LYS A 104 -5.44 22.35 -40.49
N GLU A 105 -6.56 22.78 -39.89
CA GLU A 105 -7.88 22.14 -39.75
C GLU A 105 -8.29 21.55 -38.40
N LEU A 106 -9.36 22.18 -37.90
CA LEU A 106 -10.13 22.03 -36.69
C LEU A 106 -11.41 21.28 -37.08
N GLY A 107 -11.71 20.15 -36.46
CA GLY A 107 -13.01 19.48 -36.63
C GLY A 107 -12.93 17.96 -36.58
N HIS A 108 -13.88 17.35 -35.85
CA HIS A 108 -14.14 15.92 -35.74
C HIS A 108 -13.17 15.06 -34.91
N ARG A 109 -13.29 15.14 -33.57
CA ARG A 109 -13.19 13.95 -32.69
C ARG A 109 -14.00 14.15 -31.40
N PHE A 110 -15.31 14.11 -31.53
CA PHE A 110 -16.23 13.74 -30.45
C PHE A 110 -17.17 12.68 -31.06
N PHE A 111 -17.42 11.59 -30.33
CA PHE A 111 -18.08 10.34 -30.74
C PHE A 111 -17.19 9.29 -31.45
N LYS A 112 -16.37 8.60 -30.66
CA LYS A 112 -15.97 7.21 -30.96
C LYS A 112 -15.56 6.46 -29.68
N THR A 113 -16.51 6.26 -28.78
CA THR A 113 -16.38 5.28 -27.68
C THR A 113 -17.76 4.95 -27.13
N LEU A 114 -18.49 4.11 -27.85
CA LEU A 114 -19.55 3.25 -27.31
C LEU A 114 -19.72 2.11 -28.32
N GLY A 115 -19.07 1.00 -28.03
CA GLY A 115 -19.10 -0.22 -28.82
C GLY A 115 -20.48 -0.88 -28.72
N ILE A 116 -21.35 -0.58 -29.67
CA ILE A 116 -22.59 -1.32 -29.91
C ILE A 116 -22.54 -1.80 -31.36
N HIS A 117 -21.95 -2.98 -31.57
CA HIS A 117 -22.08 -3.73 -32.80
C HIS A 117 -23.04 -4.89 -32.55
N GLN A 118 -24.30 -4.70 -32.95
CA GLN A 118 -25.19 -5.70 -33.56
C GLN A 118 -26.59 -5.09 -33.69
N ILE A 119 -27.32 -5.51 -34.71
CA ILE A 119 -28.63 -4.99 -35.17
C ILE A 119 -28.51 -3.77 -36.10
N THR A 120 -28.06 -4.01 -37.33
CA THR A 120 -28.71 -3.47 -38.55
C THR A 120 -28.37 -4.35 -39.75
N SER A 121 -28.98 -5.53 -39.81
CA SER A 121 -29.20 -6.26 -41.07
C SER A 121 -30.69 -6.17 -41.37
N GLY A 122 -31.05 -5.18 -42.18
CA GLY A 122 -32.44 -4.99 -42.59
C GLY A 122 -32.57 -3.81 -43.53
N PHE A 123 -32.82 -4.11 -44.79
CA PHE A 123 -33.20 -3.21 -45.89
C PHE A 123 -32.07 -2.54 -46.67
N ASP A 124 -31.36 -3.39 -47.41
CA ASP A 124 -30.69 -3.04 -48.66
C ASP A 124 -31.69 -3.28 -49.82
N LEU A 125 -32.30 -2.22 -50.36
CA LEU A 125 -33.10 -2.27 -51.59
C LEU A 125 -32.91 -0.97 -52.38
N CYS A 126 -32.04 -1.05 -53.39
CA CYS A 126 -32.21 -0.60 -54.79
C CYS A 126 -30.98 0.10 -55.38
N LYS A 127 -30.27 -0.65 -56.24
CA LYS A 127 -29.39 -0.13 -57.28
C LYS A 127 -30.20 0.48 -58.45
N ASN A 128 -29.71 1.63 -58.91
CA ASN A 128 -29.76 2.21 -60.26
C ASN A 128 -31.11 2.44 -60.99
N ARG A 129 -31.44 3.72 -61.26
CA ARG A 129 -31.35 4.33 -62.61
C ARG A 129 -31.77 5.82 -62.61
N THR A 130 -30.99 6.59 -63.36
CA THR A 130 -31.26 7.88 -64.02
C THR A 130 -32.67 8.50 -63.96
N GLY A 131 -32.72 9.76 -63.50
CA GLY A 131 -33.53 10.85 -64.08
C GLY A 131 -35.03 10.87 -63.83
N ARG A 132 -35.49 11.63 -62.81
CA ARG A 132 -36.55 12.66 -62.89
C ARG A 132 -36.77 13.29 -61.50
N ARG A 133 -36.96 14.62 -61.47
CA ARG A 133 -37.37 15.39 -60.27
C ARG A 133 -38.65 14.81 -59.65
N GLN A 134 -38.64 14.52 -58.36
CA GLN A 134 -39.88 14.34 -57.58
C GLN A 134 -39.78 15.08 -56.24
N LYS A 135 -40.82 15.86 -55.95
CA LYS A 135 -40.97 16.77 -54.80
C LYS A 135 -40.85 16.01 -53.48
N CYS A 136 -39.97 16.46 -52.59
CA CYS A 136 -39.88 15.99 -51.22
C CYS A 136 -40.96 16.69 -50.38
N ASN A 137 -41.95 15.92 -49.91
CA ASN A 137 -43.02 16.42 -49.05
C ASN A 137 -42.59 16.32 -47.58
N LYS A 138 -42.86 17.39 -46.81
CA LYS A 138 -42.46 17.57 -45.41
C LYS A 138 -43.28 16.65 -44.50
N ASN A 139 -42.65 15.65 -43.88
CA ASN A 139 -43.17 14.97 -42.68
C ASN A 139 -42.13 15.02 -41.55
N LYS A 140 -42.03 16.18 -40.88
CA LYS A 140 -41.19 16.37 -39.66
C LYS A 140 -41.90 15.97 -38.36
N ALA A 141 -43.16 15.52 -38.42
CA ALA A 141 -43.99 15.29 -37.23
C ALA A 141 -43.85 13.89 -36.61
N PHE A 142 -43.25 12.91 -37.30
CA PHE A 142 -43.21 11.51 -36.82
C PHE A 142 -41.91 11.13 -36.07
N HIS A 143 -40.90 11.99 -36.07
CA HIS A 143 -39.60 11.71 -35.43
C HIS A 143 -39.42 12.34 -34.05
N ILE A 144 -40.29 13.28 -33.65
CA ILE A 144 -40.19 13.95 -32.34
C ILE A 144 -40.91 13.15 -31.25
N SER A 145 -42.01 12.47 -31.59
CA SER A 145 -42.80 11.67 -30.63
C SER A 145 -42.04 10.44 -30.11
N SER A 146 -41.26 9.78 -30.97
CA SER A 146 -40.50 8.58 -30.60
C SER A 146 -39.30 8.89 -29.71
N LEU A 147 -38.72 10.09 -29.83
CA LEU A 147 -37.60 10.53 -28.99
C LEU A 147 -38.07 10.91 -27.57
N VAL A 148 -39.26 11.51 -27.45
CA VAL A 148 -39.87 11.86 -26.17
C VAL A 148 -40.24 10.61 -25.37
N VAL A 149 -40.78 9.57 -26.01
CA VAL A 149 -41.12 8.30 -25.33
C VAL A 149 -39.88 7.57 -24.82
N VAL A 150 -38.78 7.56 -25.57
CA VAL A 150 -37.51 6.95 -25.14
C VAL A 150 -36.84 7.75 -24.01
N LEU A 151 -36.90 9.09 -24.06
CA LEU A 151 -36.38 9.95 -22.99
C LEU A 151 -37.24 9.88 -21.70
N SER A 152 -38.56 9.71 -21.80
CA SER A 152 -39.42 9.48 -20.63
C SER A 152 -39.26 8.07 -20.03
N ALA A 153 -38.91 7.06 -20.85
CA ALA A 153 -38.62 5.71 -20.35
C ALA A 153 -37.27 5.63 -19.62
N LEU A 154 -36.29 6.46 -20.01
CA LEU A 154 -35.00 6.59 -19.31
C LEU A 154 -35.09 7.39 -18.00
N ALA A 155 -36.13 8.20 -17.82
CA ALA A 155 -36.40 8.92 -16.57
C ALA A 155 -37.08 8.04 -15.48
N TRP A 156 -37.47 6.81 -15.83
CA TRP A 156 -38.14 5.84 -14.95
C TRP A 156 -37.33 4.54 -14.79
N ALA A 157 -36.06 4.53 -15.17
CA ALA A 157 -35.16 3.50 -14.68
C ALA A 157 -34.98 3.74 -13.17
N PRO A 158 -35.34 2.80 -12.27
CA PRO A 158 -34.91 2.91 -10.89
C PRO A 158 -33.40 3.09 -10.92
N ALA A 159 -32.89 4.09 -10.20
CA ALA A 159 -31.46 4.16 -9.92
C ALA A 159 -31.15 2.84 -9.20
N TYR A 160 -30.62 1.86 -9.93
CA TYR A 160 -30.13 0.63 -9.34
C TYR A 160 -28.99 1.06 -8.43
N GLY A 161 -29.26 1.15 -7.12
CA GLY A 161 -28.22 1.23 -6.11
C GLY A 161 -27.22 0.11 -6.36
N ASN A 162 -25.96 0.33 -5.98
CA ASN A 162 -24.95 -0.72 -6.14
C ASN A 162 -25.48 -2.01 -5.49
N PRO A 163 -25.50 -3.14 -6.21
CA PRO A 163 -26.03 -4.37 -5.66
C PRO A 163 -25.24 -4.72 -4.40
N LEU A 164 -25.96 -5.09 -3.34
CA LEU A 164 -25.34 -5.51 -2.09
C LEU A 164 -24.38 -6.68 -2.35
N PRO A 165 -23.23 -6.73 -1.64
CA PRO A 165 -22.29 -7.82 -1.79
C PRO A 165 -22.91 -9.14 -1.34
N LYS A 166 -22.35 -10.25 -1.82
CA LYS A 166 -22.67 -11.57 -1.27
C LYS A 166 -22.22 -11.64 0.20
N PRO A 167 -22.90 -12.43 1.05
CA PRO A 167 -22.44 -12.66 2.41
C PRO A 167 -21.03 -13.27 2.42
N LEU A 168 -20.24 -12.88 3.43
CA LEU A 168 -18.97 -13.52 3.75
C LEU A 168 -19.27 -14.85 4.45
N GLN A 169 -18.55 -15.90 4.09
CA GLN A 169 -18.78 -17.25 4.58
C GLN A 169 -17.47 -17.91 5.02
N GLU A 170 -17.56 -18.97 5.82
CA GLU A 170 -16.40 -19.76 6.25
C GLU A 170 -15.55 -20.26 5.07
N ALA A 171 -16.18 -20.62 3.94
CA ALA A 171 -15.49 -21.06 2.74
C ALA A 171 -14.58 -19.99 2.09
N ASP A 172 -14.77 -18.71 2.44
CA ASP A 172 -13.92 -17.60 1.98
C ASP A 172 -12.57 -17.54 2.70
N PHE A 173 -12.38 -18.36 3.75
CA PHE A 173 -11.15 -18.48 4.51
C PHE A 173 -10.47 -19.83 4.25
N PRO A 174 -9.14 -19.93 4.39
CA PRO A 174 -8.45 -21.22 4.35
C PRO A 174 -8.82 -22.02 5.61
N ALA A 175 -8.82 -23.35 5.48
CA ALA A 175 -8.94 -24.22 6.64
C ALA A 175 -7.69 -24.04 7.52
N VAL A 176 -7.90 -23.87 8.82
CA VAL A 176 -6.81 -23.67 9.77
C VAL A 176 -6.60 -24.91 10.61
N ASP A 177 -5.35 -25.39 10.65
CA ASP A 177 -4.94 -26.44 11.58
C ASP A 177 -4.94 -25.89 13.03
N PRO A 178 -5.71 -26.48 13.97
CA PRO A 178 -5.74 -26.03 15.35
C PRO A 178 -4.38 -26.05 16.06
N ALA A 179 -3.49 -26.99 15.73
CA ALA A 179 -2.14 -27.07 16.30
C ALA A 179 -1.29 -25.88 15.82
N LYS A 180 -1.35 -25.54 14.52
CA LYS A 180 -0.68 -24.35 13.97
C LYS A 180 -1.25 -23.06 14.56
N ALA A 181 -2.57 -22.95 14.70
CA ALA A 181 -3.20 -21.79 15.32
C ALA A 181 -2.81 -21.64 16.81
N LYS A 182 -2.73 -22.74 17.56
CA LYS A 182 -2.31 -22.69 18.97
C LYS A 182 -0.84 -22.29 19.11
N LEU A 183 0.02 -22.82 18.25
CA LEU A 183 1.43 -22.42 18.19
C LEU A 183 1.58 -20.94 17.80
N GLY A 184 0.83 -20.50 16.80
CA GLY A 184 0.76 -19.12 16.35
C GLY A 184 0.28 -18.16 17.43
N GLN A 185 -0.71 -18.55 18.23
CA GLN A 185 -1.18 -17.78 19.38
C GLN A 185 -0.01 -17.49 20.32
N LEU A 186 0.74 -18.52 20.73
CA LEU A 186 1.84 -18.33 21.66
C LEU A 186 2.89 -17.39 21.08
N LEU A 187 3.28 -17.59 19.82
CA LEU A 187 4.26 -16.74 19.14
C LEU A 187 3.80 -15.29 18.95
N PHE A 188 2.51 -15.06 18.67
CA PHE A 188 1.93 -13.73 18.49
C PHE A 188 2.00 -12.89 19.78
N PHE A 189 1.90 -13.55 20.94
CA PHE A 189 1.99 -12.93 22.26
C PHE A 189 3.39 -12.99 22.88
N ASP A 190 4.37 -13.63 22.23
CA ASP A 190 5.70 -13.84 22.79
C ASP A 190 6.70 -12.78 22.29
N PRO A 191 7.25 -11.92 23.17
CA PRO A 191 8.26 -10.94 22.78
C PRO A 191 9.57 -11.55 22.25
N ILE A 192 9.76 -12.88 22.33
CA ILE A 192 10.95 -13.60 21.83
C ILE A 192 11.34 -13.24 20.38
N LEU A 193 10.37 -12.80 19.58
CA LEU A 193 10.51 -12.42 18.18
C LEU A 193 11.11 -11.02 17.97
N SER A 194 11.14 -10.16 18.99
CA SER A 194 11.73 -8.81 18.89
C SER A 194 13.21 -8.79 19.25
N GLY A 195 13.91 -7.75 18.80
CA GLY A 195 15.34 -7.55 19.01
C GLY A 195 15.73 -7.58 20.49
N ASN A 196 15.05 -6.76 21.30
CA ASN A 196 15.26 -6.59 22.74
C ASN A 196 14.32 -7.45 23.60
N GLN A 197 13.50 -8.32 22.99
CA GLN A 197 12.61 -9.27 23.69
C GLN A 197 11.57 -8.61 24.61
N ASN A 198 11.07 -7.44 24.22
CA ASN A 198 10.13 -6.58 24.95
C ASN A 198 8.83 -6.24 24.20
N ILE A 199 8.76 -6.54 22.89
CA ILE A 199 7.60 -6.23 22.04
C ILE A 199 7.14 -7.51 21.36
N ALA A 200 5.85 -7.83 21.44
CA ALA A 200 5.22 -8.91 20.68
C ALA A 200 4.29 -8.33 19.60
N CYS A 201 3.76 -9.17 18.70
CA CYS A 201 2.73 -8.75 17.76
C CYS A 201 1.50 -8.19 18.51
N ALA A 202 1.11 -8.87 19.59
CA ALA A 202 0.00 -8.46 20.47
C ALA A 202 0.21 -7.11 21.15
N THR A 203 1.44 -6.61 21.25
CA THR A 203 1.74 -5.30 21.85
C THR A 203 1.14 -4.15 21.03
N CYS A 204 1.09 -4.28 19.70
CA CYS A 204 0.52 -3.29 18.78
C CYS A 204 -0.81 -3.75 18.14
N HIS A 205 -1.16 -5.02 18.27
CA HIS A 205 -2.37 -5.63 17.72
C HIS A 205 -3.16 -6.34 18.81
N HIS A 206 -3.49 -5.62 19.88
CA HIS A 206 -4.07 -6.21 21.07
C HIS A 206 -5.58 -6.45 20.91
N PRO A 207 -6.12 -7.63 21.27
CA PRO A 207 -7.56 -7.91 21.13
C PRO A 207 -8.46 -6.91 21.87
N GLN A 208 -8.04 -6.42 23.04
CA GLN A 208 -8.80 -5.43 23.83
C GLN A 208 -8.87 -4.04 23.15
N LEU A 209 -8.01 -3.79 22.15
CA LEU A 209 -7.96 -2.56 21.37
C LEU A 209 -8.47 -2.79 19.94
N GLY A 210 -9.38 -3.75 19.77
CA GLY A 210 -9.95 -4.10 18.47
C GLY A 210 -8.94 -4.69 17.50
N SER A 211 -7.87 -5.32 17.99
CA SER A 211 -6.69 -5.83 17.24
C SER A 211 -5.81 -4.76 16.58
N GLY A 212 -5.94 -3.50 17.00
CA GLY A 212 -4.99 -2.42 16.71
C GLY A 212 -4.24 -1.96 17.96
N ASP A 213 -3.59 -0.80 17.87
CA ASP A 213 -2.79 -0.22 18.97
C ASP A 213 -3.52 0.90 19.71
N GLY A 214 -4.73 1.32 19.29
CA GLY A 214 -5.47 2.41 19.95
C GLY A 214 -4.78 3.78 19.91
N LEU A 215 -3.74 3.93 19.08
CA LEU A 215 -2.91 5.13 18.94
C LEU A 215 -2.83 5.58 17.48
N SER A 216 -2.69 6.89 17.26
CA SER A 216 -2.51 7.46 15.92
C SER A 216 -1.18 7.02 15.32
N LEU A 217 -0.10 7.20 16.09
CA LEU A 217 1.21 6.69 15.78
C LEU A 217 1.73 5.96 17.01
N GLY A 218 1.92 4.66 16.87
CA GLY A 218 2.41 3.80 17.93
C GLY A 218 3.88 4.06 18.25
N ILE A 219 4.36 3.34 19.26
CA ILE A 219 5.77 3.30 19.66
C ILE A 219 6.16 1.83 19.79
N GLY A 220 7.22 1.39 19.11
CA GLY A 220 7.64 0.00 19.09
C GLY A 220 8.68 -0.29 20.16
N GLU A 221 9.78 -0.92 19.73
CA GLU A 221 10.94 -1.22 20.55
C GLU A 221 11.33 -0.03 21.45
N GLY A 222 11.47 -0.33 22.74
CA GLY A 222 11.78 0.63 23.80
C GLY A 222 10.55 1.14 24.54
N GLY A 223 9.36 0.96 23.96
CA GLY A 223 8.10 1.32 24.58
C GLY A 223 7.58 0.24 25.54
N GLU A 224 6.84 0.66 26.54
CA GLU A 224 6.20 -0.21 27.54
C GLU A 224 4.69 0.07 27.60
N GLY A 225 3.90 -0.90 28.06
CA GLY A 225 2.45 -0.79 28.21
C GLY A 225 1.66 -1.04 26.92
N LEU A 226 0.34 -0.77 26.98
CA LEU A 226 -0.60 -0.97 25.88
C LEU A 226 -1.44 0.28 25.61
N GLY A 227 -1.82 0.47 24.36
CA GLY A 227 -2.75 1.53 23.97
C GLY A 227 -2.32 2.93 24.42
N LYS A 228 -3.27 3.66 25.00
CA LYS A 228 -3.03 5.03 25.50
C LYS A 228 -2.14 5.08 26.75
N GLU A 229 -1.90 3.94 27.40
CA GLU A 229 -1.05 3.83 28.57
C GLU A 229 0.42 3.60 28.19
N ARG A 230 0.72 3.49 26.89
CA ARG A 230 2.09 3.30 26.42
C ARG A 230 3.03 4.42 26.87
N THR A 231 4.19 4.05 27.40
CA THR A 231 5.27 4.96 27.80
C THR A 231 6.51 4.76 26.91
N PRO A 232 7.34 5.79 26.70
CA PRO A 232 8.48 5.71 25.78
C PRO A 232 9.71 4.94 26.32
N GLY A 233 9.59 4.29 27.47
CA GLY A 233 10.72 3.71 28.19
C GLY A 233 11.75 4.75 28.63
N GLU A 234 12.85 4.25 29.17
CA GLU A 234 13.94 5.05 29.73
C GLU A 234 15.33 4.52 29.31
N GLY A 235 16.37 5.29 29.61
CA GLY A 235 17.76 4.88 29.36
C GLY A 235 18.14 4.81 27.89
N ASP A 236 19.08 3.92 27.58
CA ASP A 236 19.67 3.76 26.24
C ASP A 236 18.73 3.06 25.25
N SER A 237 17.72 2.33 25.75
CA SER A 237 16.71 1.63 24.96
C SER A 237 15.38 2.38 24.86
N LYS A 238 15.31 3.64 25.31
CA LYS A 238 14.09 4.45 25.13
C LYS A 238 13.77 4.59 23.65
N ILE A 239 12.50 4.81 23.32
CA ILE A 239 12.11 4.92 21.92
C ILE A 239 12.86 6.05 21.19
N ALA A 240 13.33 5.77 19.99
CA ALA A 240 14.01 6.76 19.16
C ALA A 240 13.04 7.53 18.24
N LYS A 241 11.97 6.87 17.77
CA LYS A 241 11.01 7.42 16.80
C LYS A 241 9.60 6.86 17.00
N ARG A 242 8.62 7.50 16.37
CA ARG A 242 7.26 6.95 16.20
C ARG A 242 7.24 5.86 15.15
N ILE A 243 6.33 4.91 15.30
CA ILE A 243 5.93 4.04 14.19
C ILE A 243 5.32 4.94 13.09
N PRO A 244 5.71 4.79 11.81
CA PRO A 244 5.31 5.72 10.74
C PRO A 244 3.82 5.86 10.45
N ARG A 245 3.02 4.87 10.86
CA ARG A 245 1.60 4.75 10.52
C ARG A 245 0.83 4.11 11.69
N ASN A 246 -0.48 4.29 11.69
CA ASN A 246 -1.38 3.60 12.60
C ASN A 246 -1.36 2.09 12.31
N ALA A 247 -1.33 1.28 13.37
CA ALA A 247 -1.45 -0.17 13.29
C ALA A 247 -2.88 -0.56 12.92
N PRO A 248 -3.13 -1.13 11.72
CA PRO A 248 -4.48 -1.52 11.32
C PRO A 248 -4.96 -2.72 12.15
N ALA A 249 -6.27 -2.82 12.34
CA ALA A 249 -6.88 -4.02 12.90
C ALA A 249 -6.68 -5.25 11.99
N LEU A 250 -6.64 -6.44 12.60
CA LEU A 250 -6.37 -7.72 11.94
C LEU A 250 -7.63 -8.44 11.42
N TRP A 251 -8.82 -7.86 11.63
CA TRP A 251 -10.10 -8.47 11.26
C TRP A 251 -10.14 -8.90 9.80
N ASN A 252 -10.43 -10.18 9.59
CA ASN A 252 -10.58 -10.86 8.30
C ASN A 252 -9.35 -10.82 7.37
N LEU A 253 -8.15 -10.53 7.87
CA LEU A 253 -6.93 -10.52 7.06
C LEU A 253 -6.54 -11.89 6.46
N GLY A 254 -7.08 -12.99 7.03
CA GLY A 254 -6.90 -14.34 6.53
C GLY A 254 -7.81 -14.73 5.35
N ALA A 255 -8.67 -13.84 4.86
CA ALA A 255 -9.58 -14.15 3.75
C ALA A 255 -8.81 -14.41 2.45
N LYS A 256 -9.25 -15.43 1.68
CA LYS A 256 -8.61 -15.85 0.41
C LYS A 256 -8.58 -14.75 -0.65
N GLU A 257 -9.49 -13.79 -0.59
CA GLU A 257 -9.55 -12.69 -1.56
C GLU A 257 -8.53 -11.57 -1.31
N ILE A 258 -7.81 -11.61 -0.19
CA ILE A 258 -6.77 -10.62 0.13
C ILE A 258 -5.50 -10.96 -0.65
N ASN A 259 -5.07 -10.01 -1.47
CA ASN A 259 -3.89 -10.16 -2.33
C ASN A 259 -2.88 -9.02 -2.18
N ILE A 260 -3.15 -8.06 -1.27
CA ILE A 260 -2.32 -6.89 -1.04
C ILE A 260 -2.45 -6.39 0.40
N LEU A 261 -1.31 -6.15 1.06
CA LEU A 261 -1.21 -5.78 2.46
C LEU A 261 -0.36 -4.51 2.68
N PHE A 262 -0.47 -3.98 3.90
CA PHE A 262 -0.03 -2.64 4.32
C PHE A 262 -0.83 -1.48 3.72
N HIS A 263 -0.78 -0.33 4.38
CA HIS A 263 -1.47 0.91 3.94
C HIS A 263 -1.03 1.37 2.54
N ASP A 264 0.22 1.12 2.13
CA ASP A 264 0.77 1.46 0.80
C ASP A 264 0.78 0.30 -0.19
N GLY A 265 0.35 -0.89 0.24
CA GLY A 265 0.32 -2.07 -0.63
C GLY A 265 1.69 -2.58 -1.05
N ARG A 266 2.74 -2.31 -0.26
CA ARG A 266 4.12 -2.74 -0.56
C ARG A 266 4.33 -4.26 -0.47
N LEU A 267 3.31 -5.02 -0.07
CA LEU A 267 3.30 -6.47 -0.11
C LEU A 267 2.10 -6.91 -0.93
N SER A 268 2.32 -7.67 -2.01
CA SER A 268 1.25 -8.19 -2.87
C SER A 268 1.63 -9.53 -3.49
N LEU A 269 0.64 -10.29 -3.96
CA LEU A 269 0.89 -11.52 -4.73
C LEU A 269 1.53 -11.16 -6.08
N SER A 270 2.67 -11.78 -6.40
CA SER A 270 3.41 -11.52 -7.63
C SER A 270 4.46 -12.58 -7.91
N ASP A 271 4.64 -12.97 -9.17
CA ASP A 271 5.66 -13.95 -9.55
C ASP A 271 7.01 -13.32 -9.93
N ILE A 272 7.17 -12.00 -9.81
CA ILE A 272 8.35 -11.26 -10.32
C ILE A 272 9.69 -11.68 -9.68
N TYR A 273 9.66 -12.16 -8.44
CA TYR A 273 10.83 -12.64 -7.69
C TYR A 273 10.84 -14.16 -7.51
N GLU A 274 9.92 -14.88 -8.18
CA GLU A 274 9.78 -16.34 -8.13
C GLU A 274 9.50 -16.94 -6.73
N ASN A 275 9.21 -16.10 -5.74
CA ASN A 275 8.81 -16.50 -4.38
C ASN A 275 7.31 -16.28 -4.08
N GLY A 276 6.53 -15.87 -5.10
CA GLY A 276 5.08 -15.66 -5.01
C GLY A 276 4.65 -14.28 -4.50
N PHE A 277 5.59 -13.40 -4.11
CA PHE A 277 5.27 -12.07 -3.58
C PHE A 277 6.14 -10.95 -4.18
N ASP A 278 5.53 -9.79 -4.37
CA ASP A 278 6.23 -8.51 -4.44
C ASP A 278 6.26 -7.92 -3.04
N SER A 279 7.46 -7.71 -2.50
CA SER A 279 7.66 -7.32 -1.11
C SER A 279 8.91 -6.47 -0.92
N PRO A 280 9.08 -5.76 0.22
CA PRO A 280 10.31 -5.03 0.52
C PRO A 280 11.57 -5.90 0.57
N ALA A 281 11.43 -7.21 0.78
CA ALA A 281 12.56 -8.15 0.78
C ALA A 281 12.93 -8.63 -0.63
N GLN A 282 12.07 -8.43 -1.64
CA GLN A 282 12.33 -8.81 -3.03
C GLN A 282 12.76 -10.28 -3.14
N GLU A 283 13.87 -10.58 -3.83
CA GLU A 283 14.45 -11.92 -3.96
C GLU A 283 14.92 -12.54 -2.64
N TRP A 284 15.08 -11.74 -1.58
CA TRP A 284 15.53 -12.22 -0.28
C TRP A 284 14.41 -12.84 0.55
N LEU A 285 13.14 -12.66 0.17
CA LEU A 285 12.00 -13.27 0.88
C LEU A 285 12.09 -14.81 0.83
N PRO A 286 11.89 -15.52 1.96
CA PRO A 286 12.05 -16.97 1.99
C PRO A 286 10.90 -17.69 1.30
N GLU A 287 11.19 -18.84 0.71
CA GLU A 287 10.20 -19.75 0.16
C GLU A 287 9.45 -20.53 1.26
N GLY A 288 8.23 -21.01 0.94
CA GLY A 288 7.43 -21.82 1.86
C GLY A 288 6.46 -21.01 2.73
N LEU A 289 6.03 -19.83 2.28
CA LEU A 289 5.00 -19.01 2.94
C LEU A 289 3.60 -19.43 2.45
N ASP A 290 2.73 -19.83 3.37
CA ASP A 290 1.40 -20.38 3.04
C ASP A 290 0.40 -19.30 2.57
N SER A 291 0.67 -18.02 2.88
CA SER A 291 -0.23 -16.91 2.58
C SER A 291 0.49 -15.57 2.57
N ILE A 292 -0.18 -14.54 2.02
CA ILE A 292 0.30 -13.15 2.12
C ILE A 292 0.38 -12.66 3.57
N LEU A 293 -0.44 -13.22 4.47
CA LEU A 293 -0.41 -12.89 5.89
C LEU A 293 0.87 -13.43 6.55
N ALA A 294 1.28 -14.65 6.20
CA ALA A 294 2.57 -15.20 6.62
C ALA A 294 3.75 -14.36 6.10
N ALA A 295 3.69 -13.94 4.84
CA ALA A 295 4.68 -13.01 4.29
C ALA A 295 4.71 -11.68 5.06
N GLN A 296 3.55 -11.14 5.44
CA GLN A 296 3.45 -9.89 6.18
C GLN A 296 4.10 -9.96 7.55
N ALA A 297 3.88 -11.06 8.27
CA ALA A 297 4.39 -11.28 9.63
C ALA A 297 5.92 -11.24 9.73
N LEU A 298 6.65 -11.40 8.62
CA LEU A 298 8.12 -11.27 8.59
C LEU A 298 8.63 -9.84 8.82
N PHE A 299 7.88 -8.83 8.37
CA PHE A 299 8.40 -7.46 8.27
C PHE A 299 8.49 -6.71 9.60
N PRO A 300 7.54 -6.83 10.55
CA PRO A 300 7.66 -6.19 11.86
C PRO A 300 8.95 -6.58 12.59
N MET A 301 9.37 -7.84 12.50
CA MET A 301 10.62 -8.37 13.08
C MET A 301 11.88 -7.73 12.49
N THR A 302 11.77 -7.13 11.30
CA THR A 302 12.88 -6.46 10.59
C THR A 302 12.79 -4.93 10.64
N ALA A 303 11.70 -4.39 11.16
CA ALA A 303 11.48 -2.95 11.18
C ALA A 303 12.08 -2.33 12.46
N GLU A 304 13.04 -1.41 12.27
CA GLU A 304 13.82 -0.74 13.31
C GLU A 304 12.96 -0.22 14.48
N PHE A 305 11.90 0.54 14.16
CA PHE A 305 11.04 1.18 15.16
C PHE A 305 9.78 0.37 15.52
N GLU A 306 9.67 -0.87 15.03
CA GLU A 306 8.60 -1.81 15.40
C GLU A 306 9.17 -2.86 16.36
N MET A 307 9.77 -3.94 15.85
CA MET A 307 10.28 -5.03 16.69
C MET A 307 11.81 -5.21 16.62
N ALA A 308 12.52 -4.69 15.62
CA ALA A 308 13.95 -4.97 15.48
C ALA A 308 14.84 -4.24 16.50
N GLY A 309 14.48 -3.01 16.86
CA GLY A 309 15.30 -2.10 17.68
C GLY A 309 16.25 -1.24 16.85
N ASN A 310 16.87 -0.26 17.52
CA ASN A 310 17.72 0.73 16.87
C ASN A 310 19.15 0.19 16.62
N PRO A 311 19.88 0.74 15.64
CA PRO A 311 21.26 0.34 15.37
C PRO A 311 22.12 0.36 16.63
N LYS A 312 22.88 -0.72 16.82
CA LYS A 312 23.78 -0.98 17.98
C LYS A 312 23.11 -1.40 19.28
N GLU A 313 21.79 -1.53 19.34
CA GLU A 313 21.12 -2.03 20.55
C GLU A 313 21.24 -3.55 20.70
N ASN A 314 21.01 -4.28 19.60
CA ASN A 314 20.97 -5.74 19.64
C ASN A 314 21.39 -6.39 18.31
N GLN A 315 21.47 -7.72 18.33
CA GLN A 315 21.89 -8.52 17.18
C GLN A 315 20.92 -8.41 15.99
N ILE A 316 19.61 -8.32 16.24
CA ILE A 316 18.59 -8.20 15.18
C ILE A 316 18.74 -6.86 14.46
N ALA A 317 18.84 -5.76 15.19
CA ALA A 317 19.07 -4.44 14.63
C ALA A 317 20.36 -4.37 13.79
N GLY A 318 21.43 -5.03 14.26
CA GLY A 318 22.66 -5.19 13.48
C GLY A 318 22.46 -5.99 12.19
N ALA A 319 21.74 -7.11 12.26
CA ALA A 319 21.48 -7.98 11.11
C ALA A 319 20.63 -7.28 10.03
N VAL A 320 19.58 -6.54 10.42
CA VAL A 320 18.74 -5.75 9.50
C VAL A 320 19.59 -4.77 8.70
N TYR A 321 20.55 -4.11 9.35
CA TYR A 321 21.40 -3.10 8.72
C TYR A 321 22.28 -3.69 7.60
N ASP A 322 22.72 -4.94 7.75
CA ASP A 322 23.52 -5.62 6.74
C ASP A 322 22.64 -6.15 5.59
N ARG A 323 21.61 -6.94 5.90
CA ARG A 323 20.66 -7.50 4.92
C ARG A 323 19.41 -8.02 5.63
N ILE A 324 18.23 -7.74 5.09
CA ILE A 324 16.94 -8.02 5.73
C ILE A 324 16.76 -9.50 6.14
N ASP A 325 17.20 -10.45 5.32
CA ASP A 325 17.06 -11.89 5.54
C ASP A 325 18.01 -12.44 6.62
N ASN A 326 19.05 -11.69 7.02
CA ASN A 326 19.95 -12.12 8.10
C ASN A 326 19.23 -12.20 9.47
N VAL A 327 18.11 -11.50 9.62
CA VAL A 327 17.29 -11.49 10.84
C VAL A 327 16.65 -12.84 11.11
N TRP A 328 16.06 -13.43 10.08
CA TRP A 328 15.12 -14.53 10.25
C TRP A 328 15.75 -15.83 10.78
N PRO A 329 16.98 -16.23 10.37
CA PRO A 329 17.67 -17.35 11.01
C PRO A 329 17.96 -17.11 12.50
N ILE A 330 18.19 -15.86 12.91
CA ILE A 330 18.43 -15.52 14.34
C ILE A 330 17.14 -15.72 15.12
N VAL A 331 16.02 -15.21 14.63
CA VAL A 331 14.70 -15.36 15.27
C VAL A 331 14.28 -16.83 15.32
N ALA A 332 14.36 -17.55 14.19
CA ALA A 332 14.04 -18.97 14.14
C ALA A 332 14.89 -19.80 15.11
N LYS A 333 16.19 -19.47 15.23
CA LYS A 333 17.07 -20.12 16.21
C LYS A 333 16.61 -19.87 17.65
N ARG A 334 16.19 -18.66 18.01
CA ARG A 334 15.71 -18.35 19.37
C ARG A 334 14.49 -19.19 19.73
N VAL A 335 13.55 -19.33 18.80
CA VAL A 335 12.33 -20.12 19.00
C VAL A 335 12.65 -21.61 19.11
N ARG A 336 13.42 -22.16 18.16
CA ARG A 336 13.64 -23.62 18.08
C ARG A 336 14.48 -24.23 19.19
N VAL A 337 15.24 -23.43 19.94
CA VAL A 337 16.02 -23.91 21.10
C VAL A 337 15.19 -24.00 22.39
N ILE A 338 13.95 -23.52 22.38
CA ILE A 338 13.00 -23.66 23.48
C ILE A 338 12.31 -25.03 23.33
N PRO A 339 12.48 -25.98 24.27
CA PRO A 339 11.97 -27.34 24.13
C PRO A 339 10.45 -27.41 23.86
N GLU A 340 9.65 -26.62 24.59
CA GLU A 340 8.20 -26.59 24.42
C GLU A 340 7.81 -26.13 23.00
N TYR A 341 8.46 -25.10 22.45
CA TYR A 341 8.22 -24.72 21.05
C TYR A 341 8.64 -25.82 20.08
N SER A 342 9.82 -26.42 20.26
CA SER A 342 10.29 -27.48 19.37
C SER A 342 9.29 -28.64 19.29
N GLU A 343 8.75 -29.09 20.42
CA GLU A 343 7.75 -30.16 20.46
C GLU A 343 6.46 -29.74 19.74
N MET A 344 6.02 -28.50 19.92
CA MET A 344 4.84 -27.97 19.25
C MET A 344 5.02 -27.85 17.73
N PHE A 345 6.20 -27.46 17.24
CA PHE A 345 6.50 -27.41 15.81
C PHE A 345 6.49 -28.80 15.18
N ILE A 346 7.13 -29.79 15.82
CA ILE A 346 7.13 -31.20 15.37
C ILE A 346 5.69 -31.74 15.31
N ALA A 347 4.83 -31.35 16.24
CA ALA A 347 3.43 -31.77 16.24
C ALA A 347 2.55 -31.05 15.19
N ALA A 348 2.93 -29.85 14.76
CA ALA A 348 2.09 -28.98 13.92
C ALA A 348 2.49 -28.95 12.44
N PHE A 349 3.70 -29.42 12.09
CA PHE A 349 4.23 -29.36 10.73
C PHE A 349 4.78 -30.72 10.30
N ASP A 350 4.22 -31.28 9.23
CA ASP A 350 4.56 -32.62 8.71
C ASP A 350 6.02 -32.71 8.20
N ASP A 351 6.65 -31.58 7.91
CA ASP A 351 8.02 -31.46 7.41
C ASP A 351 9.05 -31.13 8.51
N VAL A 352 8.65 -31.14 9.79
CA VAL A 352 9.52 -30.89 10.95
C VAL A 352 9.67 -32.16 11.80
N ASP A 353 10.80 -32.85 11.66
CA ASP A 353 11.09 -34.06 12.45
C ASP A 353 11.88 -33.72 13.74
N GLN A 354 12.62 -32.62 13.73
CA GLN A 354 13.49 -32.20 14.82
C GLN A 354 13.63 -30.66 14.88
N ALA A 355 14.11 -30.16 16.02
CA ALA A 355 14.31 -28.73 16.26
C ALA A 355 15.09 -28.00 15.16
N LEU A 356 16.04 -28.67 14.50
CA LEU A 356 16.88 -28.06 13.47
C LEU A 356 16.17 -27.78 12.15
N ASP A 357 15.04 -28.44 11.89
CA ASP A 357 14.24 -28.27 10.67
C ASP A 357 13.38 -27.00 10.76
N ILE A 358 13.13 -26.52 11.99
CA ILE A 358 12.37 -25.30 12.26
C ILE A 358 13.15 -24.08 11.71
N ASN A 359 12.47 -23.36 10.82
CA ASN A 359 12.93 -22.14 10.18
C ASN A 359 11.89 -21.02 10.36
N ILE A 360 12.13 -19.84 9.77
CA ILE A 360 11.24 -18.70 9.97
C ILE A 360 9.86 -18.87 9.31
N THR A 361 9.75 -19.62 8.20
CA THR A 361 8.48 -19.76 7.49
C THR A 361 7.49 -20.56 8.31
N HIS A 362 7.95 -21.59 9.03
CA HIS A 362 7.13 -22.28 10.03
C HIS A 362 6.58 -21.33 11.10
N VAL A 363 7.43 -20.42 11.63
CA VAL A 363 7.04 -19.44 12.65
C VAL A 363 5.93 -18.52 12.12
N VAL A 364 6.12 -17.92 10.94
CA VAL A 364 5.13 -16.98 10.40
C VAL A 364 3.89 -17.64 9.81
N ASN A 365 3.99 -18.89 9.32
CA ASN A 365 2.82 -19.67 8.92
C ASN A 365 1.95 -20.03 10.12
N ALA A 366 2.55 -20.35 11.28
CA ALA A 366 1.81 -20.53 12.52
C ALA A 366 1.11 -19.23 12.97
N ILE A 367 1.81 -18.09 12.93
CA ILE A 367 1.21 -16.78 13.24
C ILE A 367 0.05 -16.46 12.30
N ALA A 368 0.21 -16.64 10.99
CA ALA A 368 -0.86 -16.43 10.02
C ALA A 368 -2.06 -17.36 10.23
N ALA A 369 -1.82 -18.62 10.63
CA ALA A 369 -2.86 -19.55 11.02
C ALA A 369 -3.64 -19.04 12.24
N PHE A 370 -2.93 -18.55 13.27
CA PHE A 370 -3.56 -17.90 14.43
C PHE A 370 -4.37 -16.68 14.03
N GLU A 371 -3.80 -15.73 13.29
CA GLU A 371 -4.50 -14.50 12.91
C GLU A 371 -5.75 -14.80 12.06
N THR A 372 -5.66 -15.77 11.15
CA THR A 372 -6.81 -16.26 10.38
C THR A 372 -7.86 -16.87 11.30
N HIS A 373 -7.45 -17.73 12.24
CA HIS A 373 -8.38 -18.37 13.15
C HIS A 373 -9.03 -17.38 14.11
N GLU A 374 -8.25 -16.49 14.74
CA GLU A 374 -8.69 -15.62 15.82
C GLU A 374 -9.52 -14.43 15.30
N PHE A 375 -9.11 -13.82 14.20
CA PHE A 375 -9.69 -12.55 13.72
C PHE A 375 -10.65 -12.72 12.53
N THR A 376 -11.11 -13.94 12.24
CA THR A 376 -12.21 -14.16 11.29
C THR A 376 -13.54 -13.74 11.91
N SER A 377 -14.31 -12.91 11.21
CA SER A 377 -15.56 -12.29 11.67
C SER A 377 -16.55 -12.12 10.51
N PHE A 378 -17.63 -12.90 10.56
CA PHE A 378 -18.74 -12.90 9.59
C PHE A 378 -20.12 -13.13 10.26
N ASP A 379 -20.26 -12.72 11.52
CA ASP A 379 -21.42 -12.94 12.39
C ASP A 379 -22.05 -11.63 12.90
N SER A 380 -21.89 -10.54 12.16
CA SER A 380 -22.48 -9.23 12.49
C SER A 380 -23.97 -9.18 12.15
N PRO A 381 -24.74 -8.20 12.70
CA PRO A 381 -26.11 -7.93 12.25
C PRO A 381 -26.23 -7.75 10.73
N TYR A 382 -25.24 -7.10 10.11
CA TYR A 382 -25.17 -6.98 8.66
C TYR A 382 -24.99 -8.34 7.96
N ASP A 383 -24.22 -9.26 8.52
CA ASP A 383 -24.10 -10.62 7.97
C ASP A 383 -25.40 -11.41 8.08
N ALA A 384 -26.10 -11.32 9.22
CA ALA A 384 -27.41 -11.94 9.38
C ALA A 384 -28.41 -11.40 8.34
N PHE A 385 -28.40 -10.08 8.11
CA PHE A 385 -29.18 -9.43 7.06
C PHE A 385 -28.84 -9.94 5.65
N LEU A 386 -27.57 -10.01 5.28
CA LEU A 386 -27.14 -10.56 3.99
C LEU A 386 -27.50 -12.04 3.81
N ASN A 387 -27.63 -12.79 4.91
CA ASN A 387 -28.07 -14.19 4.92
C ASN A 387 -29.61 -14.35 4.96
N GLY A 388 -30.37 -13.25 4.85
CA GLY A 388 -31.82 -13.27 4.67
C GLY A 388 -32.64 -12.90 5.91
N ASP A 389 -32.01 -12.58 7.04
CA ASP A 389 -32.72 -12.06 8.21
C ASP A 389 -32.95 -10.55 8.07
N SER A 390 -34.06 -10.18 7.42
CA SER A 390 -34.42 -8.77 7.22
C SER A 390 -34.68 -7.99 8.52
N ALA A 391 -34.83 -8.67 9.65
CA ALA A 391 -35.05 -8.03 10.95
C ALA A 391 -33.74 -7.82 11.73
N ALA A 392 -32.59 -8.28 11.21
CA ALA A 392 -31.30 -8.13 11.87
C ALA A 392 -30.81 -6.67 11.92
N LEU A 393 -31.26 -5.82 10.99
CA LEU A 393 -31.00 -4.38 11.02
C LEU A 393 -32.23 -3.63 11.53
N ASP A 394 -32.00 -2.70 12.46
CA ASP A 394 -33.04 -1.74 12.84
C ASP A 394 -33.27 -0.67 11.74
N ALA A 395 -34.23 0.23 11.98
CA ALA A 395 -34.62 1.24 10.99
C ALA A 395 -33.49 2.24 10.66
N ASP A 396 -32.68 2.64 11.64
CA ASP A 396 -31.59 3.59 11.42
C ASP A 396 -30.40 2.90 10.74
N GLN A 397 -30.12 1.65 11.10
CA GLN A 397 -29.11 0.82 10.44
C GLN A 397 -29.48 0.55 8.97
N GLN A 398 -30.75 0.25 8.68
CA GLN A 398 -31.23 0.07 7.31
C GLN A 398 -31.15 1.38 6.51
N ALA A 399 -31.55 2.51 7.10
CA ALA A 399 -31.39 3.82 6.45
C ALA A 399 -29.91 4.15 6.18
N GLY A 400 -29.02 3.82 7.12
CA GLY A 400 -27.58 3.96 6.97
C GLY A 400 -27.01 3.08 5.85
N LEU A 401 -27.47 1.83 5.73
CA LEU A 401 -27.11 0.92 4.63
C LEU A 401 -27.50 1.53 3.27
N ASP A 402 -28.71 2.07 3.17
CA ASP A 402 -29.22 2.69 1.93
C ASP A 402 -28.42 3.95 1.57
N LEU A 403 -28.03 4.76 2.58
CA LEU A 403 -27.13 5.90 2.38
C LEU A 403 -25.75 5.44 1.89
N PHE A 404 -25.18 4.41 2.51
CA PHE A 404 -23.84 3.89 2.24
C PHE A 404 -23.67 3.40 0.80
N PHE A 405 -24.63 2.62 0.28
CA PHE A 405 -24.63 2.12 -1.10
C PHE A 405 -25.34 3.05 -2.10
N GLY A 406 -25.92 4.15 -1.61
CA GLY A 406 -26.65 5.14 -2.39
C GLY A 406 -26.02 6.54 -2.30
N LYS A 407 -26.71 7.46 -1.63
CA LYS A 407 -26.41 8.91 -1.62
C LYS A 407 -24.98 9.22 -1.18
N ALA A 408 -24.47 8.53 -0.16
CA ALA A 408 -23.15 8.77 0.42
C ALA A 408 -21.99 8.20 -0.42
N LYS A 409 -22.29 7.30 -1.37
CA LYS A 409 -21.32 6.67 -2.30
C LYS A 409 -20.17 5.91 -1.64
N CYS A 410 -20.25 5.59 -0.35
CA CYS A 410 -19.21 4.86 0.38
C CYS A 410 -18.91 3.49 -0.27
N GLY A 411 -19.96 2.80 -0.74
CA GLY A 411 -19.87 1.52 -1.42
C GLY A 411 -19.18 1.56 -2.80
N SER A 412 -18.73 2.72 -3.29
CA SER A 412 -17.92 2.80 -4.52
C SER A 412 -16.49 2.28 -4.33
N CYS A 413 -15.93 2.44 -3.12
CA CYS A 413 -14.62 1.92 -2.73
C CYS A 413 -14.77 0.82 -1.67
N HIS A 414 -15.66 1.01 -0.70
CA HIS A 414 -15.93 0.01 0.35
C HIS A 414 -16.95 -1.04 -0.11
N SER A 415 -16.51 -1.89 -1.04
CA SER A 415 -17.36 -2.86 -1.75
C SER A 415 -16.90 -4.31 -1.54
N GLY A 416 -17.66 -5.28 -2.06
CA GLY A 416 -17.32 -6.70 -1.92
C GLY A 416 -17.58 -7.27 -0.53
N LYS A 417 -17.17 -8.52 -0.30
CA LYS A 417 -17.48 -9.26 0.93
C LYS A 417 -16.83 -8.63 2.16
N LEU A 418 -15.63 -8.06 2.00
CA LEU A 418 -14.87 -7.38 3.05
C LEU A 418 -15.13 -5.88 3.17
N LEU A 419 -16.02 -5.30 2.35
CA LEU A 419 -16.25 -3.84 2.27
C LEU A 419 -14.95 -3.07 1.99
N SER A 420 -14.16 -3.59 1.06
CA SER A 420 -12.95 -2.97 0.51
C SER A 420 -12.72 -3.47 -0.91
N ASP A 421 -12.47 -2.53 -1.83
CA ASP A 421 -12.00 -2.82 -3.18
C ASP A 421 -10.49 -3.15 -3.24
N GLN A 422 -9.79 -3.04 -2.10
CA GLN A 422 -8.34 -3.19 -1.95
C GLN A 422 -7.50 -2.25 -2.85
N LYS A 423 -8.12 -1.20 -3.42
CA LYS A 423 -7.44 -0.20 -4.26
C LYS A 423 -6.88 0.95 -3.41
N PHE A 424 -6.22 1.88 -4.07
CA PHE A 424 -5.52 3.00 -3.43
C PHE A 424 -6.19 4.32 -3.79
N HIS A 425 -6.53 5.10 -2.76
CA HIS A 425 -7.20 6.40 -2.92
C HIS A 425 -6.56 7.45 -2.02
N ALA A 426 -6.50 8.69 -2.50
CA ALA A 426 -6.06 9.85 -1.75
C ALA A 426 -7.28 10.52 -1.12
N LEU A 427 -7.28 10.62 0.21
CA LEU A 427 -8.37 11.25 0.95
C LEU A 427 -7.98 12.63 1.49
N MET A 428 -6.78 13.13 1.20
CA MET A 428 -6.29 14.39 1.78
C MET A 428 -6.31 14.38 3.32
N LEU A 429 -5.92 13.26 3.94
CA LEU A 429 -5.74 13.21 5.39
C LEU A 429 -4.58 14.11 5.83
N PRO A 430 -4.67 14.78 6.99
CA PRO A 430 -3.59 15.59 7.53
C PRO A 430 -2.37 14.72 7.80
N HIS A 431 -1.22 15.13 7.26
CA HIS A 431 0.02 14.40 7.45
C HIS A 431 0.77 14.90 8.69
N PHE A 432 1.02 13.99 9.62
CA PHE A 432 1.84 14.19 10.82
C PHE A 432 2.62 12.90 11.10
N GLY A 433 3.63 13.01 11.97
CA GLY A 433 4.60 11.97 12.25
C GLY A 433 5.69 11.86 11.17
N PRO A 434 6.52 10.80 11.25
CA PRO A 434 7.62 10.62 10.30
C PRO A 434 7.14 10.13 8.92
N GLY A 435 6.00 9.44 8.84
CA GLY A 435 5.53 8.82 7.59
C GLY A 435 6.54 7.84 6.99
N LYS A 436 6.19 7.26 5.83
CA LYS A 436 7.15 6.49 5.03
C LYS A 436 7.75 7.35 3.91
N THR A 437 8.84 8.02 4.26
CA THR A 437 9.60 8.86 3.32
C THR A 437 10.39 7.99 2.35
N ARG A 438 10.37 8.34 1.05
CA ARG A 438 11.17 7.62 0.04
C ARG A 438 12.65 7.82 0.31
N GLN A 439 13.43 6.84 -0.13
CA GLN A 439 14.88 6.97 -0.14
C GLN A 439 15.28 8.23 -0.93
N TRP A 440 16.16 9.05 -0.34
CA TRP A 440 16.66 10.30 -0.93
C TRP A 440 15.63 11.45 -1.06
N ASP A 441 14.43 11.30 -0.50
CA ASP A 441 13.51 12.44 -0.42
C ASP A 441 14.04 13.44 0.62
N PRO A 442 14.29 14.72 0.25
CA PRO A 442 14.82 15.71 1.17
C PRO A 442 13.79 16.17 2.22
N VAL A 443 12.53 15.75 2.09
CA VAL A 443 11.43 16.14 2.97
C VAL A 443 10.86 14.89 3.64
N VAL A 444 10.73 14.94 4.96
CA VAL A 444 10.01 13.92 5.73
C VAL A 444 8.54 13.99 5.36
N ARG A 445 8.03 12.94 4.72
CA ARG A 445 6.63 12.82 4.34
C ARG A 445 6.19 11.37 4.14
N ASP A 446 4.89 11.11 4.28
CA ASP A 446 4.30 9.85 3.82
C ASP A 446 3.83 9.98 2.37
N VAL A 447 4.50 9.28 1.46
CA VAL A 447 4.15 9.30 0.03
C VAL A 447 3.04 8.30 -0.35
N GLY A 448 2.58 7.47 0.59
CA GLY A 448 1.61 6.41 0.34
C GLY A 448 2.09 5.39 -0.69
N ARG A 449 1.19 4.97 -1.58
CA ARG A 449 1.41 3.97 -2.63
C ARG A 449 2.59 4.29 -3.55
N MET A 450 2.89 5.56 -3.80
CA MET A 450 4.05 5.97 -4.59
C MET A 450 5.37 5.39 -4.05
N GLY A 451 5.47 5.11 -2.75
CA GLY A 451 6.65 4.48 -2.17
C GLY A 451 6.91 3.05 -2.69
N ALA A 452 5.86 2.34 -3.11
CA ALA A 452 5.97 0.99 -3.68
C ALA A 452 5.91 0.99 -5.21
N SER A 453 5.16 1.90 -5.83
CA SER A 453 4.97 1.91 -7.29
C SER A 453 5.94 2.78 -8.07
N ASP A 454 6.62 3.72 -7.41
CA ASP A 454 7.43 4.78 -8.02
C ASP A 454 6.67 5.71 -8.99
N ARG A 455 5.33 5.67 -8.98
CA ARG A 455 4.47 6.47 -9.86
C ARG A 455 3.98 7.74 -9.18
N LEU A 456 4.16 8.89 -9.83
CA LEU A 456 3.73 10.19 -9.30
C LEU A 456 2.21 10.31 -9.13
N GLU A 457 1.44 9.60 -9.95
CA GLU A 457 -0.01 9.53 -9.83
C GLU A 457 -0.44 8.85 -8.52
N ASP A 458 0.35 7.93 -7.97
CA ASP A 458 0.02 7.19 -6.76
C ASP A 458 0.40 7.91 -5.45
N ALA A 459 0.90 9.13 -5.55
CA ALA A 459 1.29 9.92 -4.39
C ALA A 459 0.09 10.14 -3.44
N TYR A 460 0.32 9.88 -2.15
CA TYR A 460 -0.65 10.06 -1.07
C TYR A 460 -1.90 9.18 -1.16
N ARG A 461 -1.84 8.12 -1.96
CA ARG A 461 -2.90 7.12 -2.02
C ARG A 461 -2.63 5.98 -1.05
N PHE A 462 -3.67 5.56 -0.32
CA PHE A 462 -3.59 4.47 0.64
C PHE A 462 -4.68 3.43 0.35
N ARG A 463 -4.40 2.18 0.72
CA ARG A 463 -5.30 1.05 0.51
C ARG A 463 -6.63 1.30 1.22
N THR A 464 -7.75 1.06 0.55
CA THR A 464 -9.08 1.05 1.17
C THR A 464 -9.10 0.00 2.30
N PRO A 465 -9.27 0.39 3.58
CA PRO A 465 -9.36 -0.59 4.66
C PRO A 465 -10.69 -1.35 4.60
N MET A 466 -10.72 -2.56 5.16
CA MET A 466 -11.94 -3.33 5.36
C MET A 466 -12.76 -2.70 6.50
N LEU A 467 -14.08 -2.67 6.36
CA LEU A 467 -14.96 -2.00 7.35
C LEU A 467 -15.63 -2.94 8.36
N ARG A 468 -15.45 -4.25 8.22
CA ARG A 468 -15.94 -5.21 9.21
C ARG A 468 -15.26 -4.91 10.56
N ASN A 469 -16.03 -4.80 11.63
CA ASN A 469 -15.59 -4.40 12.97
C ASN A 469 -15.02 -2.97 13.10
N VAL A 470 -15.22 -2.08 12.11
CA VAL A 470 -14.61 -0.73 12.11
C VAL A 470 -14.92 0.09 13.38
N ALA A 471 -16.08 -0.09 13.99
CA ALA A 471 -16.47 0.63 15.20
C ALA A 471 -15.54 0.39 16.41
N MET A 472 -14.73 -0.70 16.38
CA MET A 472 -13.83 -1.07 17.46
C MET A 472 -12.36 -0.65 17.22
N THR A 473 -12.05 -0.07 16.05
CA THR A 473 -10.65 0.02 15.58
C THR A 473 -10.11 1.44 15.58
N ALA A 474 -10.63 2.31 16.45
CA ALA A 474 -10.14 3.67 16.59
C ALA A 474 -8.65 3.69 17.02
N PRO A 475 -7.87 4.70 16.61
CA PRO A 475 -8.22 5.82 15.74
C PRO A 475 -8.16 5.50 14.23
N TYR A 476 -8.68 6.40 13.39
CA TYR A 476 -8.97 6.15 11.98
C TYR A 476 -8.06 6.91 11.01
N GLY A 477 -7.81 6.28 9.85
CA GLY A 477 -6.89 6.75 8.81
C GLY A 477 -5.53 6.05 8.89
N HIS A 478 -4.73 6.13 7.81
CA HIS A 478 -3.43 5.44 7.73
C HIS A 478 -2.44 5.87 8.83
N ASN A 479 -2.64 7.04 9.42
CA ASN A 479 -1.87 7.61 10.53
C ASN A 479 -2.76 7.90 11.76
N GLY A 480 -3.99 7.38 11.79
CA GLY A 480 -4.95 7.60 12.88
C GLY A 480 -5.30 9.08 13.10
N ALA A 481 -5.54 9.84 12.03
CA ALA A 481 -5.86 11.25 12.07
C ALA A 481 -7.10 11.63 12.88
N TYR A 482 -8.04 10.69 13.08
CA TYR A 482 -9.29 10.94 13.80
C TYR A 482 -9.48 9.94 14.94
N ALA A 483 -9.75 10.44 16.14
CA ALA A 483 -9.95 9.62 17.33
C ALA A 483 -11.29 8.87 17.35
N ASP A 484 -12.27 9.34 16.59
CA ASP A 484 -13.63 8.79 16.54
C ASP A 484 -14.12 8.59 15.10
N LEU A 485 -15.10 7.68 14.95
CA LEU A 485 -15.59 7.23 13.66
C LEU A 485 -16.38 8.30 12.92
N GLU A 486 -17.14 9.12 13.66
CA GLU A 486 -17.95 10.19 13.08
C GLU A 486 -17.08 11.25 12.42
N SER A 487 -16.00 11.67 13.07
CA SER A 487 -15.04 12.62 12.51
C SER A 487 -14.41 12.07 11.22
N MET A 488 -14.10 10.77 11.15
CA MET A 488 -13.62 10.15 9.91
C MET A 488 -14.70 10.12 8.82
N VAL A 489 -15.96 9.83 9.15
CA VAL A 489 -17.07 9.90 8.19
C VAL A 489 -17.24 11.33 7.67
N ARG A 490 -17.22 12.34 8.55
CA ARG A 490 -17.32 13.75 8.17
C ARG A 490 -16.15 14.19 7.28
N HIS A 491 -14.94 13.67 7.52
CA HIS A 491 -13.81 13.87 6.62
C HIS A 491 -14.09 13.35 5.20
N HIS A 492 -14.72 12.18 5.05
CA HIS A 492 -15.10 11.68 3.72
C HIS A 492 -16.17 12.54 3.04
N LEU A 493 -17.06 13.19 3.80
CA LEU A 493 -18.12 14.02 3.24
C LEU A 493 -17.60 15.34 2.68
N ASN A 494 -16.60 15.95 3.34
CA ASN A 494 -15.92 17.13 2.80
C ASN A 494 -14.44 17.15 3.20
N PRO A 495 -13.56 16.47 2.44
CA PRO A 495 -12.16 16.34 2.81
C PRO A 495 -11.43 17.68 2.89
N ARG A 496 -11.80 18.65 2.05
CA ARG A 496 -11.15 19.97 2.00
C ARG A 496 -11.38 20.73 3.29
N GLU A 497 -12.65 20.86 3.67
CA GLU A 497 -13.06 21.55 4.88
C GLU A 497 -12.52 20.85 6.13
N ALA A 498 -12.64 19.52 6.18
CA ALA A 498 -12.12 18.73 7.31
C ALA A 498 -10.60 18.83 7.45
N PHE A 499 -9.84 18.83 6.35
CA PHE A 499 -8.38 19.01 6.37
C PHE A 499 -7.97 20.41 6.84
N GLU A 500 -8.73 21.45 6.48
CA GLU A 500 -8.48 22.82 6.91
C GLU A 500 -8.83 23.05 8.38
N ALA A 501 -9.89 22.39 8.86
CA ALA A 501 -10.36 22.47 10.25
C ALA A 501 -9.62 21.53 11.22
N TRP A 502 -8.75 20.65 10.72
CA TRP A 502 -8.09 19.66 11.58
C TRP A 502 -7.11 20.28 12.56
N GLU A 503 -7.17 19.85 13.81
CA GLU A 503 -6.30 20.28 14.91
C GLU A 503 -5.41 19.14 15.41
N THR A 504 -4.22 19.48 15.93
CA THR A 504 -3.27 18.48 16.46
C THR A 504 -3.79 17.70 17.66
N SER A 505 -4.79 18.24 18.36
CA SER A 505 -5.53 17.60 19.46
C SER A 505 -6.30 16.36 19.02
N ASN A 506 -6.60 16.21 17.72
CA ASN A 506 -7.27 15.04 17.17
C ASN A 506 -6.38 13.79 17.14
N ALA A 507 -5.05 13.98 17.16
CA ALA A 507 -4.10 12.87 17.17
C ALA A 507 -3.94 12.28 18.58
N VAL A 508 -4.12 10.97 18.68
CA VAL A 508 -3.91 10.17 19.88
C VAL A 508 -2.47 9.68 19.90
N LEU A 509 -1.57 10.47 20.48
CA LEU A 509 -0.14 10.15 20.59
C LEU A 509 0.26 9.88 22.04
N PRO A 510 1.06 8.84 22.34
CA PRO A 510 1.62 8.69 23.66
C PRO A 510 2.61 9.84 23.92
N ALA A 511 2.71 10.26 25.19
CA ALA A 511 3.51 11.42 25.57
C ALA A 511 5.02 11.13 25.44
N VAL A 512 5.67 11.78 24.48
CA VAL A 512 7.11 11.61 24.23
C VAL A 512 7.74 12.99 24.02
N PRO A 513 8.21 13.64 25.09
CA PRO A 513 8.59 15.06 25.06
C PRO A 513 9.64 15.41 24.00
N TRP A 514 10.57 14.51 23.72
CA TRP A 514 11.62 14.74 22.71
C TRP A 514 11.15 14.58 21.26
N LEU A 515 9.99 13.94 21.02
CA LEU A 515 9.40 13.76 19.69
C LEU A 515 8.27 14.76 19.40
N ALA A 516 7.62 15.30 20.43
CA ALA A 516 6.43 16.15 20.31
C ALA A 516 6.58 17.33 19.33
N LYS A 517 7.77 17.93 19.26
CA LYS A 517 8.04 19.02 18.30
C LYS A 517 8.09 18.52 16.85
N ALA A 518 8.67 17.33 16.63
CA ALA A 518 8.82 16.74 15.30
C ALA A 518 7.51 16.14 14.78
N ASP A 519 6.63 15.67 15.68
CA ASP A 519 5.37 15.01 15.35
C ASP A 519 4.50 15.83 14.36
N PHE A 520 4.54 17.16 14.38
CA PHE A 520 3.68 18.00 13.53
C PHE A 520 4.41 18.90 12.53
N LEU A 521 5.72 18.72 12.33
CA LEU A 521 6.48 19.55 11.38
C LEU A 521 5.94 19.45 9.95
N ALA A 522 5.61 18.24 9.50
CA ALA A 522 5.10 18.03 8.15
C ALA A 522 3.68 18.59 7.97
N PHE A 523 2.87 18.59 9.03
CA PHE A 523 1.55 19.22 9.05
C PHE A 523 1.63 20.75 8.93
N GLN A 524 2.68 21.35 9.50
CA GLN A 524 2.94 22.80 9.48
C GLN A 524 3.62 23.28 8.19
N ASP A 525 4.21 22.38 7.41
CA ASP A 525 4.85 22.72 6.13
C ASP A 525 3.79 23.09 5.07
N SER A 526 3.75 24.36 4.69
CA SER A 526 2.76 24.88 3.72
C SER A 526 2.89 24.26 2.31
N ARG A 527 4.10 23.86 1.91
CA ARG A 527 4.34 23.19 0.62
C ARG A 527 3.81 21.78 0.68
N GLU A 528 4.04 21.06 1.77
CA GLU A 528 3.53 19.70 1.94
C GLU A 528 2.01 19.68 2.07
N ARG A 529 1.42 20.60 2.85
CA ARG A 529 -0.03 20.80 2.87
C ARG A 529 -0.59 21.06 1.47
N SER A 530 0.08 21.88 0.66
CA SER A 530 -0.35 22.17 -0.71
C SER A 530 -0.28 20.93 -1.61
N ARG A 531 0.72 20.06 -1.44
CA ARG A 531 0.83 18.80 -2.18
C ARG A 531 -0.28 17.83 -1.81
N LEU A 532 -0.52 17.61 -0.52
CA LEU A 532 -1.64 16.80 -0.03
C LEU A 532 -2.97 17.36 -0.52
N ALA A 533 -3.15 18.68 -0.42
CA ALA A 533 -4.33 19.38 -0.90
C ALA A 533 -4.60 19.18 -2.40
N SER A 534 -3.56 18.98 -3.21
CA SER A 534 -3.71 18.72 -4.65
C SER A 534 -4.19 17.30 -4.97
N ARG A 535 -4.33 16.43 -3.96
CA ARG A 535 -4.67 15.01 -4.12
C ARG A 535 -5.88 14.63 -3.26
N ALA A 536 -7.04 14.57 -3.91
CA ALA A 536 -8.26 13.99 -3.36
C ALA A 536 -8.97 13.20 -4.47
N ASP A 537 -9.28 11.94 -4.22
CA ASP A 537 -9.95 11.04 -5.16
C ASP A 537 -11.46 10.89 -4.87
N ILE A 538 -12.00 11.74 -3.97
CA ILE A 538 -13.42 11.79 -3.62
C ILE A 538 -13.94 13.22 -3.72
N ASP A 539 -15.20 13.34 -4.16
CA ASP A 539 -15.92 14.61 -4.26
C ASP A 539 -16.78 14.84 -2.99
N PRO A 540 -17.01 16.10 -2.58
CA PRO A 540 -17.89 16.40 -1.45
C PRO A 540 -19.32 15.86 -1.62
N VAL A 541 -19.91 15.40 -0.52
CA VAL A 541 -21.28 14.92 -0.43
C VAL A 541 -21.99 15.57 0.75
N GLU A 542 -23.15 16.18 0.50
CA GLU A 542 -23.95 16.80 1.55
C GLU A 542 -24.88 15.78 2.21
N LEU A 543 -24.69 15.57 3.51
CA LEU A 543 -25.57 14.81 4.39
C LEU A 543 -25.94 15.67 5.60
N SER A 544 -27.18 15.54 6.07
CA SER A 544 -27.60 16.08 7.36
C SER A 544 -27.00 15.30 8.52
N ASP A 545 -26.96 15.89 9.72
CA ASP A 545 -26.47 15.18 10.92
C ASP A 545 -27.27 13.91 11.23
N ALA A 546 -28.57 13.89 10.91
CA ALA A 546 -29.39 12.69 11.03
C ALA A 546 -28.95 11.58 10.07
N GLU A 547 -28.65 11.92 8.82
CA GLU A 547 -28.11 10.97 7.83
C GLU A 547 -26.71 10.47 8.24
N VAL A 548 -25.87 11.34 8.84
CA VAL A 548 -24.57 10.93 9.39
C VAL A 548 -24.77 9.95 10.54
N ALA A 549 -25.68 10.22 11.48
CA ALA A 549 -25.99 9.31 12.57
C ALA A 549 -26.48 7.94 12.07
N GLN A 550 -27.27 7.91 11.00
CA GLN A 550 -27.72 6.66 10.35
C GLN A 550 -26.55 5.90 9.71
N LEU A 551 -25.63 6.59 9.02
CA LEU A 551 -24.40 5.95 8.53
C LEU A 551 -23.59 5.35 9.67
N ILE A 552 -23.45 6.06 10.80
CA ILE A 552 -22.77 5.54 11.99
C ILE A 552 -23.51 4.33 12.57
N ALA A 553 -24.84 4.35 12.63
CA ALA A 553 -25.63 3.19 13.06
C ALA A 553 -25.34 1.97 12.18
N PHE A 554 -25.32 2.14 10.85
CA PHE A 554 -24.94 1.07 9.92
C PHE A 554 -23.51 0.57 10.13
N LEU A 555 -22.52 1.46 10.29
CA LEU A 555 -21.13 1.05 10.54
C LEU A 555 -20.97 0.29 11.86
N ASN A 556 -21.79 0.59 12.88
CA ASN A 556 -21.84 -0.21 14.10
C ASN A 556 -22.42 -1.61 13.87
N ALA A 557 -23.40 -1.74 12.96
CA ALA A 557 -23.99 -3.02 12.56
C ALA A 557 -23.02 -3.95 11.80
N LEU A 558 -21.82 -3.46 11.44
CA LEU A 558 -20.73 -4.26 10.88
C LEU A 558 -19.86 -4.95 11.96
N THR A 559 -20.16 -4.74 13.23
CA THR A 559 -19.45 -5.35 14.36
C THR A 559 -19.97 -6.76 14.62
N GLY A 560 -19.06 -7.73 14.66
CA GLY A 560 -19.35 -9.12 14.98
C GLY A 560 -19.88 -9.31 16.41
N THR A 561 -20.39 -10.50 16.70
CA THR A 561 -21.05 -10.81 17.98
C THR A 561 -20.23 -11.78 18.82
N GLU A 562 -20.15 -13.04 18.42
CA GLU A 562 -19.31 -14.04 19.10
C GLU A 562 -17.85 -13.95 18.64
N SER A 563 -17.61 -13.62 17.36
CA SER A 563 -16.27 -13.51 16.78
C SER A 563 -15.36 -12.50 17.48
N ILE A 564 -15.94 -11.42 18.03
CA ILE A 564 -15.18 -10.37 18.72
C ILE A 564 -14.74 -10.75 20.14
N LYS A 565 -15.27 -11.85 20.69
CA LYS A 565 -14.88 -12.34 22.03
C LYS A 565 -13.55 -13.11 22.02
N GLY A 566 -13.02 -13.39 20.82
CA GLY A 566 -11.86 -14.25 20.63
C GLY A 566 -12.22 -15.73 20.68
N ARG A 567 -11.33 -16.57 20.15
CA ARG A 567 -11.48 -18.04 20.16
C ARG A 567 -10.44 -18.66 21.08
N LEU A 568 -9.16 -18.43 20.80
CA LEU A 568 -8.04 -18.84 21.63
C LEU A 568 -7.71 -17.79 22.70
N GLY A 569 -7.94 -16.50 22.42
CA GLY A 569 -7.77 -15.40 23.37
C GLY A 569 -6.32 -15.06 23.71
N ILE A 570 -6.11 -14.43 24.86
CA ILE A 570 -4.79 -14.06 25.39
C ILE A 570 -4.25 -15.24 26.23
N PRO A 571 -3.04 -15.77 25.96
CA PRO A 571 -2.47 -16.86 26.76
C PRO A 571 -2.02 -16.37 28.15
N ASP A 572 -2.09 -17.25 29.15
CA ASP A 572 -1.65 -16.90 30.51
C ASP A 572 -0.13 -16.66 30.60
N ARG A 573 0.63 -17.44 29.83
CA ARG A 573 2.11 -17.42 29.70
C ARG A 573 2.50 -17.82 28.27
N VAL A 574 3.74 -17.53 27.90
CA VAL A 574 4.37 -18.02 26.67
C VAL A 574 5.54 -18.95 26.97
N PRO A 575 5.89 -19.91 26.09
CA PRO A 575 6.99 -20.86 26.28
C PRO A 575 8.36 -20.23 26.54
N SER A 576 8.64 -19.01 26.05
CA SER A 576 9.89 -18.30 26.35
C SER A 576 10.02 -17.89 27.82
N GLY A 577 8.91 -17.85 28.56
CA GLY A 577 8.83 -17.31 29.92
C GLY A 577 8.83 -15.78 29.99
N LEU A 578 8.84 -15.08 28.85
CA LEU A 578 8.72 -13.63 28.80
C LEU A 578 7.29 -13.17 29.16
N GLU A 579 7.16 -11.90 29.54
CA GLU A 579 5.88 -11.33 29.93
C GLU A 579 4.94 -11.24 28.72
N VAL A 580 3.72 -11.74 28.90
CA VAL A 580 2.65 -11.61 27.90
C VAL A 580 2.11 -10.18 27.99
N PRO A 581 2.02 -9.43 26.88
CA PRO A 581 1.34 -8.14 26.87
C PRO A 581 -0.12 -8.31 27.29
N LYS A 582 -0.56 -7.62 28.35
CA LYS A 582 -1.90 -7.76 28.95
C LYS A 582 -2.58 -6.42 29.17
#